data_AF-A0A660M9T7-F1
#
_entry.id   AF-A0A660M9T7-F1
#
_cell.length_a   1.000
_cell.length_b   1.000
_cell.length_c   1.000
_cell.angle_alpha   90.00
_cell.angle_beta   90.00
_cell.angle_gamma   90.00
#
_symmetry.space_group_name_H-M   'P 1'
#
loop_
_entity.id
_entity.type
_entity.pdbx_description
1 polymer ?
#
loop_
_entity_poly.entity_id
_entity_poly.type
_entity_poly.pdbx_seq_one_letter_code
_entity_poly.pdbx_strand_id
1 'polypeptide(L)'
;MILKTLRVQNFRTHSDFILEIGEKSTLISGANGSGKTSLLEAIYFALQGTSFRSSDKEILRNDGSSWFRIDLKDSKDSLRTIIFNDAVQKSKKQFLVDGNKKARLGANLRIPVVLFEPDDLQLLSGSPTRRRNFLDYFLSQIFPSFQLALARYNKALKQRNNLLKRDNVSKDELFPWNLMLAEYGAEIISKRQDFLELLNSKIEEVYFEISGVKDEIKIDYLGEKVSKNEILAILSENIERDKILGYTNFGPHKHDIQFIFNKKPAQNVASRGENRSLVLALKFIETDILADLTSKRPIVLLDDVFSELDDDRQKLLTKHFSKYQTIITSTNEIKVEDCKITSLE
;
A
#
# COMPACT_ATOMS: atom_id res chain seq x y z
N MET A 1 11.30 -17.48 3.27
CA MET A 1 12.05 -16.47 4.05
C MET A 1 11.22 -16.18 5.29
N ILE A 2 11.84 -16.19 6.47
CA ILE A 2 11.17 -15.94 7.76
C ILE A 2 11.97 -14.83 8.45
N LEU A 3 11.32 -13.74 8.85
CA LEU A 3 11.93 -12.65 9.59
C LEU A 3 12.27 -13.11 11.01
N LYS A 4 13.41 -12.66 11.55
CA LYS A 4 13.90 -13.10 12.87
C LYS A 4 14.07 -11.94 13.85
N THR A 5 14.70 -10.86 13.42
CA THR A 5 14.96 -9.72 14.30
C THR A 5 14.86 -8.42 13.53
N LEU A 6 14.20 -7.44 14.13
CA LEU A 6 14.20 -6.05 13.69
C LEU A 6 14.92 -5.22 14.75
N ARG A 7 15.88 -4.40 14.35
CA ARG A 7 16.41 -3.32 15.19
C ARG A 7 16.12 -1.98 14.54
N VAL A 8 15.63 -1.03 15.33
CA VAL A 8 15.41 0.35 14.89
C VAL A 8 16.22 1.28 15.76
N GLN A 9 16.85 2.28 15.15
CA GLN A 9 17.58 3.33 15.83
C GLN A 9 17.15 4.68 15.31
N ASN A 10 16.90 5.62 16.22
CA ASN A 10 16.41 6.95 15.94
C ASN A 10 15.16 6.99 15.03
N PHE A 11 14.24 6.04 15.22
CA PHE A 11 13.08 5.84 14.37
C PHE A 11 11.78 6.17 15.13
N ARG A 12 11.06 7.21 14.72
CA ARG A 12 9.77 7.64 15.31
C ARG A 12 9.83 7.91 16.81
N THR A 13 9.36 6.96 17.63
CA THR A 13 9.34 7.03 19.10
C THR A 13 10.42 6.15 19.73
N HIS A 14 11.15 5.34 18.93
CA HIS A 14 12.19 4.41 19.39
C HIS A 14 13.59 4.99 19.21
N SER A 15 14.37 5.11 20.29
CA SER A 15 15.75 5.60 20.26
C SER A 15 16.70 4.48 19.81
N ASP A 16 16.58 3.32 20.45
CA ASP A 16 17.15 2.03 20.04
C ASP A 16 16.24 0.93 20.56
N PHE A 17 15.70 0.09 19.68
CA PHE A 17 14.80 -0.99 20.06
C PHE A 17 15.06 -2.23 19.21
N ILE A 18 15.07 -3.40 19.85
CA ILE A 18 15.22 -4.71 19.18
C ILE A 18 13.93 -5.50 19.40
N LEU A 19 13.24 -5.80 18.31
CA LEU A 19 12.10 -6.70 18.27
C LEU A 19 12.55 -8.06 17.76
N GLU A 20 12.27 -9.09 18.55
CA GLU A 20 12.40 -10.46 18.12
C GLU A 20 11.09 -10.97 17.50
N ILE A 21 11.18 -11.51 16.28
CA ILE A 21 10.02 -11.89 15.46
C ILE A 21 9.86 -13.42 15.49
N GLY A 22 8.67 -13.88 15.89
CA GLY A 22 8.28 -15.29 15.90
C GLY A 22 8.16 -15.87 14.49
N GLU A 23 8.36 -17.19 14.36
CA GLU A 23 8.36 -17.85 13.04
C GLU A 23 6.99 -17.88 12.36
N LYS A 24 5.92 -17.97 13.16
CA LYS A 24 4.52 -17.93 12.70
C LYS A 24 3.89 -16.57 12.96
N SER A 25 3.74 -16.21 14.23
CA SER A 25 3.08 -14.97 14.63
C SER A 25 3.88 -14.21 15.70
N THR A 26 3.75 -12.88 15.68
CA THR A 26 4.30 -11.98 16.69
C THR A 26 3.24 -10.97 17.10
N LEU A 27 2.96 -10.86 18.40
CA LEU A 27 2.06 -9.85 18.97
C LEU A 27 2.90 -8.79 19.67
N ILE A 28 2.80 -7.56 19.18
CA ILE A 28 3.37 -6.36 19.79
C ILE A 28 2.24 -5.70 20.58
N SER A 29 2.25 -5.85 21.90
CA SER A 29 1.24 -5.26 22.79
C SER A 29 1.75 -3.99 23.47
N GLY A 30 0.84 -3.08 23.85
CA GLY A 30 1.20 -1.87 24.59
C GLY A 30 0.16 -0.76 24.45
N ALA A 31 0.28 0.29 25.26
CA ALA A 31 -0.65 1.40 25.26
C ALA A 31 -0.68 2.16 23.92
N ASN A 32 -1.70 2.99 23.73
CA ASN A 32 -1.73 3.93 22.60
C ASN A 32 -0.52 4.88 22.67
N GLY A 33 0.16 5.05 21.54
CA GLY A 33 1.35 5.91 21.48
C GLY A 33 2.68 5.24 21.87
N SER A 34 2.69 3.99 22.34
CA SER A 34 3.95 3.27 22.68
C SER A 34 4.85 2.94 21.49
N GLY A 35 4.38 3.21 20.25
CA GLY A 35 5.16 3.02 19.04
C GLY A 35 5.02 1.65 18.36
N LYS A 36 3.94 0.90 18.66
CA LYS A 36 3.60 -0.37 18.01
C LYS A 36 3.59 -0.27 16.48
N THR A 37 2.77 0.64 15.93
CA THR A 37 2.68 0.92 14.50
C THR A 37 4.03 1.37 13.90
N SER A 38 4.90 2.01 14.69
CA SER A 38 6.24 2.39 14.22
C SER A 38 7.13 1.16 13.97
N LEU A 39 6.98 0.08 14.73
CA LEU A 39 7.70 -1.16 14.46
C LEU A 39 7.17 -1.85 13.20
N LEU A 40 5.85 -1.87 12.98
CA LEU A 40 5.27 -2.35 11.71
C LEU A 40 5.74 -1.50 10.52
N GLU A 41 5.78 -0.17 10.66
CA GLU A 41 6.32 0.74 9.64
C GLU A 41 7.77 0.42 9.29
N ALA A 42 8.61 0.13 10.29
CA ALA A 42 10.01 -0.22 10.06
C ALA A 42 10.14 -1.55 9.30
N ILE A 43 9.32 -2.57 9.64
CA ILE A 43 9.28 -3.84 8.89
C ILE A 43 8.84 -3.59 7.46
N TYR A 44 7.71 -2.91 7.26
CA TYR A 44 7.20 -2.57 5.93
C TYR A 44 8.27 -1.83 5.10
N PHE A 45 8.94 -0.84 5.68
CA PHE A 45 9.97 -0.07 5.01
C PHE A 45 11.15 -0.98 4.60
N ALA A 46 11.65 -1.84 5.48
CA ALA A 46 12.71 -2.80 5.16
C ALA A 46 12.36 -3.76 4.00
N LEU A 47 11.07 -4.05 3.81
CA LEU A 47 10.58 -4.97 2.77
C LEU A 47 10.21 -4.26 1.46
N GLN A 48 9.67 -3.04 1.52
CA GLN A 48 9.12 -2.30 0.36
C GLN A 48 10.00 -1.13 -0.09
N GLY A 49 10.81 -0.57 0.80
CA GLY A 49 11.76 0.51 0.55
C GLY A 49 11.23 1.93 0.82
N THR A 50 9.98 2.06 1.25
CA THR A 50 9.36 3.33 1.68
C THR A 50 8.40 3.04 2.82
N SER A 51 8.09 4.06 3.63
CA SER A 51 6.99 3.96 4.58
C SER A 51 5.63 3.91 3.87
N PHE A 52 4.65 3.26 4.48
CA PHE A 52 3.26 3.25 4.03
C PHE A 52 2.50 4.53 4.45
N ARG A 53 2.98 5.26 5.47
CA ARG A 53 2.25 6.38 6.07
C ARG A 53 2.88 7.75 5.86
N SER A 54 4.20 7.84 5.65
CA SER A 54 4.87 9.15 5.62
C SER A 54 6.10 9.21 4.72
N SER A 55 6.58 10.44 4.52
CA SER A 55 7.89 10.67 3.93
C SER A 55 9.03 10.22 4.84
N ASP A 56 10.22 10.03 4.27
CA ASP A 56 11.41 9.64 5.02
C ASP A 56 11.78 10.69 6.10
N LYS A 57 11.52 11.98 5.88
CA LYS A 57 11.83 13.04 6.86
C LYS A 57 10.93 12.98 8.09
N GLU A 58 9.65 12.68 7.90
CA GLU A 58 8.65 12.61 8.98
C GLU A 58 8.85 11.39 9.90
N ILE A 59 9.71 10.46 9.52
CA ILE A 59 10.08 9.28 10.31
C ILE A 59 11.11 9.60 11.39
N LEU A 60 11.91 10.66 11.20
CA LEU A 60 12.89 11.09 12.18
C LEU A 60 12.22 11.33 13.54
N ARG A 61 12.96 11.04 14.61
CA ARG A 61 12.52 11.36 15.96
C ARG A 61 12.39 12.87 16.14
N ASN A 62 11.41 13.28 16.93
CA ASN A 62 11.19 14.68 17.32
C ASN A 62 12.12 15.12 18.47
N ASP A 63 13.38 14.64 18.49
CA ASP A 63 14.39 14.98 19.49
C ASP A 63 15.62 15.69 18.89
N GLY A 64 15.53 16.09 17.62
CA GLY A 64 16.62 16.73 16.89
C GLY A 64 17.54 15.75 16.14
N SER A 65 17.31 14.44 16.24
CA SER A 65 18.03 13.44 15.45
C SER A 65 17.84 13.69 13.95
N SER A 66 18.95 13.82 13.21
CA SER A 66 18.91 14.02 11.75
C SER A 66 18.96 12.71 10.96
N TRP A 67 18.99 11.56 11.63
CA TRP A 67 19.16 10.26 10.99
C TRP A 67 18.33 9.17 11.67
N PHE A 68 18.03 8.10 10.93
CA PHE A 68 17.47 6.86 11.47
C PHE A 68 18.10 5.64 10.79
N ARG A 69 18.03 4.50 11.46
CA ARG A 69 18.47 3.21 10.93
C ARG A 69 17.46 2.12 11.22
N ILE A 70 17.28 1.23 10.25
CA ILE A 70 16.51 -0.01 10.39
C ILE A 70 17.43 -1.15 9.99
N ASP A 71 17.55 -2.17 10.82
CA ASP A 71 18.19 -3.44 10.51
C ASP A 71 17.14 -4.57 10.61
N LEU A 72 16.95 -5.33 9.54
CA LEU A 72 16.04 -6.48 9.50
C LEU A 72 16.82 -7.73 9.10
N LYS A 73 16.80 -8.74 9.97
CA LYS A 73 17.42 -10.05 9.76
C LYS A 73 16.38 -11.12 9.47
N ASP A 74 16.73 -12.07 8.61
CA ASP A 74 15.93 -13.25 8.33
C ASP A 74 16.57 -14.55 8.84
N SER A 75 15.86 -15.67 8.67
CA SER A 75 16.27 -17.00 9.10
C SER A 75 17.48 -17.57 8.34
N LYS A 76 17.98 -16.88 7.32
CA LYS A 76 19.20 -17.23 6.57
C LYS A 76 20.37 -16.31 6.93
N ASP A 77 20.24 -15.54 8.01
CA ASP A 77 21.17 -14.47 8.40
C ASP A 77 21.38 -13.39 7.32
N SER A 78 20.45 -13.28 6.36
CA SER A 78 20.45 -12.15 5.43
C SER A 78 20.10 -10.88 6.19
N LEU A 79 20.90 -9.84 6.00
CA LEU A 79 20.76 -8.55 6.69
C LEU A 79 20.37 -7.45 5.69
N ARG A 80 19.22 -6.83 5.98
CA ARG A 80 18.74 -5.64 5.29
C ARG A 80 18.89 -4.44 6.20
N THR A 81 19.70 -3.47 5.80
CA THR A 81 19.88 -2.21 6.52
C THR A 81 19.36 -1.05 5.69
N ILE A 82 18.57 -0.18 6.31
CA ILE A 82 18.20 1.13 5.77
C ILE A 82 18.85 2.18 6.64
N ILE A 83 19.52 3.14 6.01
CA ILE A 83 20.08 4.31 6.68
C ILE A 83 19.50 5.54 5.99
N PHE A 84 18.92 6.43 6.79
CA PHE A 84 18.54 7.76 6.35
C PHE A 84 19.26 8.81 7.18
N ASN A 85 19.78 9.87 6.55
CA ASN A 85 20.41 10.99 7.21
C ASN A 85 20.12 12.29 6.43
N ASP A 86 19.29 13.17 7.01
CA ASP A 86 18.86 14.42 6.39
C ASP A 86 19.97 15.50 6.38
N ALA A 87 20.99 15.36 7.23
CA ALA A 87 22.12 16.30 7.30
C ALA A 87 23.08 16.16 6.11
N VAL A 88 23.02 15.06 5.37
CA VAL A 88 23.89 14.84 4.20
C VAL A 88 23.25 15.42 2.94
N GLN A 89 24.00 16.14 2.12
CA GLN A 89 23.46 16.75 0.90
C GLN A 89 23.13 15.72 -0.21
N LYS A 90 23.93 14.65 -0.33
CA LYS A 90 23.77 13.59 -1.35
C LYS A 90 23.56 12.23 -0.68
N SER A 91 22.75 11.37 -1.31
CA SER A 91 22.49 10.00 -0.84
C SER A 91 22.00 9.95 0.61
N LYS A 92 21.04 10.83 0.94
CA LYS A 92 20.35 10.89 2.23
C LYS A 92 19.80 9.53 2.66
N LYS A 93 19.42 8.70 1.69
CA LYS A 93 18.87 7.36 1.91
C LYS A 93 19.77 6.31 1.26
N GLN A 94 20.05 5.25 2.01
CA GLN A 94 20.89 4.14 1.57
C GLN A 94 20.27 2.82 2.03
N PHE A 95 20.37 1.81 1.17
CA PHE A 95 20.01 0.43 1.46
C PHE A 95 21.27 -0.41 1.41
N LEU A 96 21.44 -1.32 2.36
CA LEU A 96 22.46 -2.36 2.30
C LEU A 96 21.72 -3.70 2.39
N VAL A 97 21.94 -4.58 1.43
CA VAL A 97 21.41 -5.95 1.44
C VAL A 97 22.59 -6.89 1.36
N ASP A 98 22.88 -7.58 2.46
CA ASP A 98 24.05 -8.46 2.62
C ASP A 98 25.35 -7.73 2.27
N GLY A 99 25.52 -6.53 2.82
CA GLY A 99 26.68 -5.66 2.58
C GLY A 99 26.65 -4.88 1.26
N ASN A 100 25.76 -5.23 0.31
CA ASN A 100 25.69 -4.54 -0.98
C ASN A 100 24.91 -3.24 -0.89
N LYS A 101 25.63 -2.12 -1.02
CA LYS A 101 25.06 -0.76 -0.96
C LYS A 101 24.26 -0.41 -2.22
N LYS A 102 23.06 0.15 -2.05
CA LYS A 102 22.13 0.57 -3.10
C LYS A 102 21.44 1.88 -2.73
N ALA A 103 21.13 2.70 -3.73
CA ALA A 103 20.40 3.95 -3.54
C ALA A 103 18.88 3.74 -3.36
N ARG A 104 18.36 2.62 -3.87
CA ARG A 104 16.94 2.23 -3.79
C ARG A 104 16.83 0.72 -3.62
N LEU A 105 15.76 0.27 -2.99
CA LEU A 105 15.41 -1.14 -2.96
C LEU A 105 14.82 -1.55 -4.32
N GLY A 106 15.54 -2.40 -5.05
CA GLY A 106 15.09 -2.90 -6.35
C GLY A 106 13.88 -3.83 -6.20
N ALA A 107 13.00 -3.87 -7.20
CA ALA A 107 11.76 -4.65 -7.15
C ALA A 107 12.01 -6.15 -6.90
N ASN A 108 13.09 -6.70 -7.47
CA ASN A 108 13.50 -8.09 -7.25
C ASN A 108 13.87 -8.40 -5.78
N LEU A 109 14.36 -7.40 -5.05
CA LEU A 109 14.72 -7.53 -3.63
C LEU A 109 13.54 -7.29 -2.69
N ARG A 110 12.43 -6.74 -3.16
CA ARG A 110 11.24 -6.56 -2.32
C ARG A 110 10.62 -7.89 -1.97
N ILE A 111 9.96 -7.91 -0.82
CA ILE A 111 9.19 -9.04 -0.33
C ILE A 111 7.75 -8.56 -0.20
N PRO A 112 6.76 -9.27 -0.77
CA PRO A 112 5.37 -8.85 -0.70
C PRO A 112 4.92 -8.67 0.75
N VAL A 113 4.12 -7.64 0.99
CA VAL A 113 3.55 -7.32 2.30
C VAL A 113 2.07 -7.11 2.13
N VAL A 114 1.26 -7.77 2.97
CA VAL A 114 -0.14 -7.39 3.15
C VAL A 114 -0.22 -6.64 4.46
N LEU A 115 -0.49 -5.34 4.35
CA LEU A 115 -0.73 -4.46 5.48
C LEU A 115 -2.24 -4.32 5.65
N PHE A 116 -2.76 -4.55 6.85
CA PHE A 116 -4.15 -4.28 7.20
C PHE A 116 -4.18 -3.26 8.33
N GLU A 117 -4.65 -2.06 8.01
CA GLU A 117 -4.86 -0.96 8.97
C GLU A 117 -6.35 -0.75 9.25
N PRO A 118 -6.74 -0.13 10.37
CA PRO A 118 -8.15 0.13 10.68
C PRO A 118 -8.81 1.01 9.61
N ASP A 119 -8.02 1.90 8.99
CA ASP A 119 -8.42 2.78 7.90
C ASP A 119 -8.86 2.03 6.62
N ASP A 120 -8.41 0.79 6.42
CA ASP A 120 -8.85 -0.05 5.29
C ASP A 120 -10.33 -0.40 5.40
N LEU A 121 -10.91 -0.42 6.60
CA LEU A 121 -12.36 -0.64 6.78
C LEU A 121 -13.21 0.51 6.19
N GLN A 122 -12.57 1.64 5.90
CA GLN A 122 -13.19 2.78 5.22
C GLN A 122 -12.93 2.77 3.71
N LEU A 123 -12.49 1.65 3.12
CA LEU A 123 -12.23 1.57 1.68
C LEU A 123 -13.48 1.90 0.84
N LEU A 124 -14.62 1.34 1.22
CA LEU A 124 -15.88 1.48 0.49
C LEU A 124 -16.44 2.90 0.63
N SER A 125 -16.55 3.40 1.85
CA SER A 125 -17.09 4.72 2.20
C SER A 125 -16.09 5.87 2.01
N GLY A 126 -14.83 5.55 1.73
CA GLY A 126 -13.74 6.52 1.61
C GLY A 126 -13.75 7.30 0.29
N SER A 127 -12.72 8.12 0.11
CA SER A 127 -12.53 8.90 -1.11
C SER A 127 -12.10 8.02 -2.30
N PRO A 128 -12.32 8.47 -3.54
CA PRO A 128 -11.77 7.83 -4.74
C PRO A 128 -10.25 7.61 -4.67
N THR A 129 -9.54 8.52 -4.02
CA THR A 129 -8.09 8.39 -3.81
C THR A 129 -7.74 7.17 -2.97
N ARG A 130 -8.50 6.88 -1.90
CA ARG A 130 -8.27 5.70 -1.07
C ARG A 130 -8.44 4.41 -1.87
N ARG A 131 -9.51 4.32 -2.68
CA ARG A 131 -9.75 3.15 -3.55
C ARG A 131 -8.67 2.97 -4.62
N ARG A 132 -8.26 4.06 -5.27
CA ARG A 132 -7.14 4.02 -6.22
C ARG A 132 -5.84 3.59 -5.56
N ASN A 133 -5.53 4.11 -4.38
CA ASN A 133 -4.32 3.77 -3.64
C ASN A 133 -4.29 2.29 -3.24
N PHE A 134 -5.42 1.73 -2.80
CA PHE A 134 -5.56 0.30 -2.52
C PHE A 134 -5.18 -0.55 -3.75
N LEU A 135 -5.77 -0.24 -4.90
CA LEU A 135 -5.50 -0.95 -6.15
C LEU A 135 -4.06 -0.74 -6.64
N ASP A 136 -3.56 0.49 -6.58
CA ASP A 136 -2.21 0.84 -7.01
C ASP A 136 -1.14 0.18 -6.14
N TYR A 137 -1.38 0.06 -4.83
CA TYR A 137 -0.50 -0.63 -3.90
C TYR A 137 -0.38 -2.11 -4.29
N PHE A 138 -1.52 -2.77 -4.47
CA PHE A 138 -1.58 -4.18 -4.84
C PHE A 138 -0.85 -4.42 -6.19
N LEU A 139 -1.20 -3.65 -7.22
CA LEU A 139 -0.56 -3.76 -8.54
C LEU A 139 0.94 -3.48 -8.51
N SER A 140 1.40 -2.52 -7.70
CA SER A 140 2.82 -2.17 -7.60
C SER A 140 3.67 -3.25 -6.96
N GLN A 141 3.08 -4.12 -6.15
CA GLN A 141 3.77 -5.26 -5.55
C GLN A 141 3.92 -6.43 -6.54
N ILE A 142 2.95 -6.60 -7.45
CA ILE A 142 2.97 -7.67 -8.45
C ILE A 142 3.78 -7.26 -9.68
N PHE A 143 3.57 -6.05 -10.19
CA PHE A 143 4.06 -5.60 -11.48
C PHE A 143 5.05 -4.43 -11.32
N PRO A 144 6.37 -4.68 -11.41
CA PRO A 144 7.38 -3.61 -11.35
C PRO A 144 7.19 -2.56 -12.45
N SER A 145 6.68 -2.94 -13.63
CA SER A 145 6.37 -2.01 -14.72
C SER A 145 5.26 -1.04 -14.34
N PHE A 146 4.21 -1.52 -13.68
CA PHE A 146 3.10 -0.68 -13.21
C PHE A 146 3.59 0.36 -12.22
N GLN A 147 4.43 -0.03 -11.25
CA GLN A 147 4.99 0.92 -10.28
C GLN A 147 5.81 2.01 -11.00
N LEU A 148 6.62 1.62 -12.00
CA LEU A 148 7.40 2.57 -12.78
C LEU A 148 6.50 3.51 -13.58
N ALA A 149 5.47 2.99 -14.24
CA ALA A 149 4.48 3.77 -14.98
C ALA A 149 3.77 4.76 -14.06
N LEU A 150 3.28 4.33 -12.89
CA LEU A 150 2.65 5.18 -11.88
C LEU A 150 3.58 6.30 -11.39
N ALA A 151 4.84 5.98 -11.08
CA ALA A 151 5.82 6.97 -10.66
C ALA A 151 6.11 8.02 -11.76
N ARG A 152 6.24 7.58 -13.01
CA ARG A 152 6.47 8.46 -14.16
C ARG A 152 5.24 9.31 -14.50
N TYR A 153 4.05 8.72 -14.42
CA TYR A 153 2.78 9.41 -14.58
C TYR A 153 2.63 10.53 -13.55
N ASN A 154 2.80 10.23 -12.26
CA ASN A 154 2.69 11.22 -11.19
C ASN A 154 3.73 12.34 -11.31
N LYS A 155 4.95 12.03 -11.75
CA LYS A 155 5.97 13.05 -12.04
C LYS A 155 5.54 13.95 -13.20
N ALA A 156 5.09 13.38 -14.31
CA ALA A 156 4.62 14.15 -15.47
C ALA A 156 3.40 15.01 -15.11
N LEU A 157 2.45 14.46 -14.35
CA LEU A 157 1.26 15.16 -13.87
C LEU A 157 1.64 16.38 -13.02
N LYS A 158 2.58 16.20 -12.08
CA LYS A 158 3.08 17.30 -11.24
C LYS A 158 3.72 18.40 -12.08
N GLN A 159 4.54 18.04 -13.06
CA GLN A 159 5.21 19.02 -13.92
C GLN A 159 4.20 19.76 -14.81
N ARG A 160 3.27 19.04 -15.44
CA ARG A 160 2.19 19.65 -16.23
C ARG A 160 1.35 20.60 -15.38
N ASN A 161 0.92 20.18 -14.20
CA ASN A 161 0.12 21.03 -13.29
C ASN A 161 0.87 22.27 -12.82
N ASN A 162 2.20 22.19 -12.65
CA ASN A 162 3.00 23.38 -12.33
C ASN A 162 3.09 24.35 -13.52
N LEU A 163 3.17 23.84 -14.75
CA LEU A 163 3.16 24.67 -15.96
C LEU A 163 1.80 25.34 -16.19
N LEU A 164 0.70 24.61 -15.98
CA LEU A 164 -0.66 25.14 -16.15
C LEU A 164 -0.99 26.34 -15.24
N LYS A 165 -0.24 26.51 -14.13
CA LYS A 165 -0.40 27.64 -13.22
C LYS A 165 0.35 28.90 -13.66
N ARG A 166 1.06 28.86 -14.78
CA ARG A 166 1.77 30.02 -15.34
C ARG A 166 0.85 30.74 -16.32
N ASP A 167 0.84 32.07 -16.28
CA ASP A 167 -0.06 32.90 -17.10
C ASP A 167 0.12 32.70 -18.61
N ASN A 168 1.36 32.45 -19.07
CA ASN A 168 1.72 32.40 -20.49
C ASN A 168 2.27 31.04 -20.95
N VAL A 169 1.81 29.93 -20.36
CA VAL A 169 2.27 28.59 -20.79
C VAL A 169 1.84 28.26 -22.23
N SER A 170 2.79 27.84 -23.06
CA SER A 170 2.53 27.44 -24.44
C SER A 170 2.09 25.98 -24.57
N LYS A 171 1.45 25.62 -25.70
CA LYS A 171 1.10 24.22 -26.00
C LYS A 171 2.33 23.34 -26.13
N ASP A 172 3.41 23.88 -26.72
CA ASP A 172 4.67 23.18 -26.93
C ASP A 172 5.37 22.85 -25.60
N GLU A 173 5.26 23.72 -24.59
CA GLU A 173 5.77 23.43 -23.24
C GLU A 173 5.00 22.30 -22.55
N LEU A 174 3.69 22.18 -22.81
CA LEU A 174 2.85 21.13 -22.24
C LEU A 174 2.98 19.79 -22.97
N PHE A 175 3.30 19.82 -24.27
CA PHE A 175 3.26 18.65 -25.16
C PHE A 175 4.12 17.45 -24.70
N PRO A 176 5.38 17.62 -24.25
CA PRO A 176 6.18 16.50 -23.73
C PRO A 176 5.51 15.81 -22.54
N TRP A 177 4.84 16.57 -21.67
CA TRP A 177 4.13 16.05 -20.52
C TRP A 177 2.83 15.36 -20.94
N ASN A 178 2.13 15.88 -21.95
CA ASN A 178 0.96 15.22 -22.53
C ASN A 178 1.32 13.84 -23.09
N LEU A 179 2.43 13.72 -23.82
CA LEU A 179 2.92 12.43 -24.33
C LEU A 179 3.18 11.42 -23.20
N MET A 180 3.86 11.85 -22.14
CA MET A 180 4.13 10.99 -20.98
C MET A 180 2.84 10.59 -20.25
N LEU A 181 1.92 11.53 -20.04
CA LEU A 181 0.64 11.26 -19.38
C LEU A 181 -0.22 10.31 -20.22
N ALA A 182 -0.22 10.46 -21.54
CA ALA A 182 -0.92 9.56 -22.44
C ALA A 182 -0.36 8.14 -22.41
N GLU A 183 0.97 8.02 -22.45
CA GLU A 183 1.65 6.71 -22.44
C GLU A 183 1.42 5.95 -21.15
N TYR A 184 1.81 6.53 -20.01
CA TYR A 184 1.68 5.87 -18.72
C TYR A 184 0.21 5.81 -18.26
N GLY A 185 -0.60 6.77 -18.68
CA GLY A 185 -2.04 6.78 -18.36
C GLY A 185 -2.77 5.59 -18.94
N ALA A 186 -2.51 5.27 -20.21
CA ALA A 186 -3.10 4.10 -20.87
C ALA A 186 -2.67 2.78 -20.21
N GLU A 187 -1.38 2.64 -19.87
CA GLU A 187 -0.87 1.45 -19.17
C GLU A 187 -1.56 1.27 -17.80
N ILE A 188 -1.68 2.35 -17.01
CA ILE A 188 -2.31 2.31 -15.69
C ILE A 188 -3.79 1.92 -15.81
N ILE A 189 -4.54 2.53 -16.74
CA ILE A 189 -5.96 2.24 -16.95
C ILE A 189 -6.15 0.76 -17.30
N SER A 190 -5.40 0.25 -18.29
CA SER A 190 -5.52 -1.15 -18.71
C SER A 190 -5.22 -2.09 -17.54
N LYS A 191 -4.10 -1.88 -16.84
CA LYS A 191 -3.72 -2.77 -15.73
C LYS A 191 -4.71 -2.75 -14.58
N ARG A 192 -5.33 -1.60 -14.29
CA ARG A 192 -6.39 -1.52 -13.27
C ARG A 192 -7.63 -2.29 -13.70
N GLN A 193 -8.09 -2.13 -14.94
CA GLN A 193 -9.25 -2.86 -15.46
C GLN A 193 -9.02 -4.38 -15.47
N ASP A 194 -7.91 -4.83 -16.06
CA ASP A 194 -7.57 -6.26 -16.13
C ASP A 194 -7.48 -6.89 -14.72
N PHE A 195 -7.02 -6.12 -13.74
CA PHE A 195 -6.91 -6.60 -12.37
C PHE A 195 -8.25 -6.64 -11.63
N LEU A 196 -9.15 -5.69 -11.89
CA LEU A 196 -10.49 -5.72 -11.32
C LEU A 196 -11.29 -6.92 -11.86
N GLU A 197 -11.07 -7.33 -13.11
CA GLU A 197 -11.63 -8.58 -13.64
C GLU A 197 -11.14 -9.81 -12.83
N LEU A 198 -9.85 -9.86 -12.50
CA LEU A 198 -9.29 -10.92 -11.65
C LEU A 198 -9.85 -10.88 -10.21
N LEU A 199 -10.07 -9.70 -9.63
CA LEU A 199 -10.72 -9.59 -8.32
C LEU A 199 -12.17 -10.07 -8.38
N ASN A 200 -12.92 -9.64 -9.40
CA ASN A 200 -14.32 -10.04 -9.58
C ASN A 200 -14.48 -11.55 -9.75
N SER A 201 -13.49 -12.25 -10.33
CA SER A 201 -13.55 -13.70 -10.46
C SER A 201 -13.34 -14.47 -9.15
N LYS A 202 -13.02 -13.77 -8.04
CA LYS A 202 -12.72 -14.39 -6.73
C LYS A 202 -13.57 -13.82 -5.59
N ILE A 203 -14.03 -12.57 -5.71
CA ILE A 203 -14.56 -11.81 -4.57
C ILE A 203 -15.82 -12.43 -3.95
N GLU A 204 -16.75 -12.93 -4.77
CA GLU A 204 -18.02 -13.49 -4.28
C GLU A 204 -17.81 -14.77 -3.46
N GLU A 205 -16.93 -15.67 -3.95
CA GLU A 205 -16.62 -16.93 -3.27
C GLU A 205 -15.98 -16.66 -1.90
N VAL A 206 -14.92 -15.86 -1.86
CA VAL A 206 -14.21 -15.53 -0.62
C VAL A 206 -15.10 -14.73 0.34
N TYR A 207 -15.94 -13.84 -0.19
CA TYR A 207 -16.91 -13.12 0.63
C TYR A 207 -17.93 -14.06 1.27
N PHE A 208 -18.44 -15.04 0.52
CA PHE A 208 -19.38 -16.04 1.04
C PHE A 208 -18.74 -16.87 2.17
N GLU A 209 -17.47 -17.26 2.03
CA GLU A 209 -16.74 -17.98 3.08
C GLU A 209 -16.63 -17.19 4.39
N ILE A 210 -16.56 -15.86 4.31
CA ILE A 210 -16.42 -14.99 5.48
C ILE A 210 -17.77 -14.61 6.08
N SER A 211 -18.74 -14.24 5.24
CA SER A 211 -20.03 -13.70 5.68
C SER A 211 -21.08 -14.78 5.93
N GLY A 212 -20.96 -15.95 5.30
CA GLY A 212 -22.01 -16.97 5.23
C GLY A 212 -23.21 -16.58 4.36
N VAL A 213 -23.17 -15.41 3.69
CA VAL A 213 -24.27 -14.87 2.90
C VAL A 213 -23.88 -14.81 1.43
N LYS A 214 -24.79 -15.26 0.56
CA LYS A 214 -24.62 -15.20 -0.89
C LYS A 214 -25.13 -13.87 -1.43
N ASP A 215 -24.27 -12.87 -1.38
CA ASP A 215 -24.51 -11.57 -2.01
C ASP A 215 -23.81 -11.48 -3.37
N GLU A 216 -24.43 -10.79 -4.32
CA GLU A 216 -23.84 -10.48 -5.62
C GLU A 216 -22.88 -9.29 -5.44
N ILE A 217 -21.59 -9.50 -5.69
CA ILE A 217 -20.54 -8.51 -5.46
C ILE A 217 -19.76 -8.27 -6.74
N LYS A 218 -19.71 -7.01 -7.15
CA LYS A 218 -18.94 -6.58 -8.31
C LYS A 218 -18.15 -5.32 -8.01
N ILE A 219 -16.96 -5.23 -8.58
CA ILE A 219 -16.07 -4.09 -8.48
C ILE A 219 -15.92 -3.50 -9.89
N ASP A 220 -16.55 -2.35 -10.11
CA ASP A 220 -16.55 -1.65 -11.39
C ASP A 220 -15.47 -0.57 -11.43
N TYR A 221 -14.79 -0.45 -12.57
CA TYR A 221 -13.89 0.65 -12.84
C TYR A 221 -14.66 1.83 -13.45
N LEU A 222 -14.72 2.96 -12.76
CA LEU A 222 -15.34 4.19 -13.26
C LEU A 222 -14.32 4.98 -14.09
N GLY A 223 -14.04 4.44 -15.28
CA GLY A 223 -13.18 5.05 -16.28
C GLY A 223 -13.21 4.22 -17.57
N GLU A 224 -13.11 4.89 -18.71
CA GLU A 224 -13.14 4.22 -20.00
C GLU A 224 -11.77 3.65 -20.36
N LYS A 225 -11.78 2.52 -21.10
CA LYS A 225 -10.56 1.99 -21.70
C LYS A 225 -10.20 2.86 -22.89
N VAL A 226 -9.18 3.68 -22.72
CA VAL A 226 -8.72 4.63 -23.74
C VAL A 226 -7.28 4.32 -24.13
N SER A 227 -7.01 4.39 -25.43
CA SER A 227 -5.67 4.25 -25.99
C SER A 227 -4.81 5.49 -25.69
N LYS A 228 -3.50 5.33 -25.82
CA LYS A 228 -2.53 6.45 -25.72
C LYS A 228 -2.91 7.61 -26.64
N ASN A 229 -3.33 7.33 -27.88
CA ASN A 229 -3.64 8.37 -28.86
C ASN A 229 -4.91 9.15 -28.47
N GLU A 230 -5.93 8.46 -27.96
CA GLU A 230 -7.16 9.10 -27.46
C GLU A 230 -6.87 9.98 -26.24
N ILE A 231 -6.07 9.49 -25.28
CA ILE A 231 -5.67 10.31 -24.12
C ILE A 231 -4.91 11.57 -24.58
N LEU A 232 -3.99 11.43 -25.54
CA LEU A 232 -3.23 12.57 -26.06
C LEU A 232 -4.12 13.60 -26.74
N ALA A 233 -5.10 13.15 -27.54
CA ALA A 233 -6.09 14.01 -28.18
C ALA A 233 -6.90 14.78 -27.12
N ILE A 234 -7.47 14.08 -26.14
CA ILE A 234 -8.27 14.66 -25.05
C ILE A 234 -7.45 15.68 -24.24
N LEU A 235 -6.19 15.38 -23.93
CA LEU A 235 -5.30 16.30 -23.21
C LEU A 235 -4.96 17.55 -24.02
N SER A 236 -4.93 17.45 -25.36
CA SER A 236 -4.63 18.56 -26.26
C SER A 236 -5.84 19.46 -26.48
N GLU A 237 -7.05 18.88 -26.54
CA GLU A 237 -8.32 19.59 -26.63
C GLU A 237 -8.64 20.34 -25.32
N ASN A 238 -8.31 19.75 -24.17
CA ASN A 238 -8.62 20.33 -22.86
C ASN A 238 -7.61 21.37 -22.34
N ILE A 239 -6.60 21.77 -23.12
CA ILE A 239 -5.53 22.67 -22.64
C ILE A 239 -6.09 23.96 -22.04
N GLU A 240 -7.00 24.64 -22.73
CA GLU A 240 -7.54 25.93 -22.26
C GLU A 240 -8.37 25.76 -20.99
N ARG A 241 -9.15 24.67 -20.88
CA ARG A 241 -9.89 24.34 -19.66
C ARG A 241 -8.95 24.03 -18.50
N ASP A 242 -7.91 23.25 -18.74
CA ASP A 242 -6.92 22.87 -17.73
C ASP A 242 -6.11 24.08 -17.23
N LYS A 243 -5.84 25.07 -18.10
CA LYS A 243 -5.23 26.35 -17.72
C LYS A 243 -6.10 27.11 -16.73
N ILE A 244 -7.40 27.26 -17.05
CA ILE A 244 -8.36 27.93 -16.16
C ILE A 244 -8.44 27.23 -14.79
N LEU A 245 -8.43 25.89 -14.78
CA LEU A 245 -8.47 25.10 -13.55
C LEU A 245 -7.13 25.10 -12.79
N GLY A 246 -6.02 25.38 -13.46
CA GLY A 246 -4.66 25.26 -12.91
C GLY A 246 -4.23 23.82 -12.63
N TYR A 247 -4.93 22.82 -13.19
CA TYR A 247 -4.60 21.40 -13.06
C TYR A 247 -5.16 20.57 -14.23
N THR A 248 -4.57 19.40 -14.45
CA THR A 248 -4.99 18.40 -15.44
C THR A 248 -6.32 17.75 -15.04
N ASN A 249 -7.36 17.87 -15.87
CA ASN A 249 -8.68 17.35 -15.53
C ASN A 249 -8.99 15.95 -16.08
N PHE A 250 -8.09 15.34 -16.87
CA PHE A 250 -8.31 14.03 -17.49
C PHE A 250 -7.19 13.02 -17.17
N GLY A 251 -7.57 11.75 -16.99
CA GLY A 251 -6.65 10.62 -16.83
C GLY A 251 -6.89 9.79 -15.56
N PRO A 252 -6.12 8.70 -15.35
CA PRO A 252 -6.36 7.73 -14.27
C PRO A 252 -6.33 8.27 -12.84
N HIS A 253 -5.76 9.46 -12.62
CA HIS A 253 -5.78 10.13 -11.32
C HIS A 253 -7.15 10.74 -10.96
N LYS A 254 -8.07 10.85 -11.94
CA LYS A 254 -9.45 11.33 -11.77
C LYS A 254 -10.49 10.22 -11.73
N HIS A 255 -10.14 9.02 -12.21
CA HIS A 255 -11.04 7.86 -12.24
C HIS A 255 -11.32 7.31 -10.85
N ASP A 256 -12.33 6.46 -10.72
CA ASP A 256 -12.72 5.84 -9.45
C ASP A 256 -12.98 4.34 -9.62
N ILE A 257 -13.16 3.65 -8.51
CA ILE A 257 -13.56 2.24 -8.42
C ILE A 257 -14.86 2.21 -7.62
N GLN A 258 -15.87 1.50 -8.08
CA GLN A 258 -17.15 1.40 -7.41
C GLN A 258 -17.42 -0.05 -7.01
N PHE A 259 -17.70 -0.25 -5.72
CA PHE A 259 -18.17 -1.52 -5.21
C PHE A 259 -19.69 -1.56 -5.36
N ILE A 260 -20.19 -2.60 -6.02
CA ILE A 260 -21.60 -2.89 -6.23
C ILE A 260 -21.94 -4.12 -5.38
N PHE A 261 -23.03 -4.00 -4.64
CA PHE A 261 -23.56 -5.00 -3.74
C PHE A 261 -25.03 -5.20 -4.06
N ASN A 262 -25.44 -6.40 -4.47
CA ASN A 262 -26.80 -6.71 -4.88
C ASN A 262 -27.37 -5.65 -5.87
N LYS A 263 -26.57 -5.35 -6.91
CA LYS A 263 -26.86 -4.38 -7.99
C LYS A 263 -26.95 -2.91 -7.57
N LYS A 264 -26.61 -2.57 -6.32
CA LYS A 264 -26.59 -1.17 -5.82
C LYS A 264 -25.19 -0.78 -5.36
N PRO A 265 -24.81 0.52 -5.45
CA PRO A 265 -23.54 0.96 -4.89
C PRO A 265 -23.43 0.65 -3.40
N ALA A 266 -22.39 -0.07 -3.00
CA ALA A 266 -22.18 -0.57 -1.63
C ALA A 266 -22.16 0.57 -0.60
N GLN A 267 -21.68 1.76 -0.99
CA GLN A 267 -21.68 2.98 -0.17
C GLN A 267 -23.05 3.34 0.41
N ASN A 268 -24.13 3.00 -0.30
CA ASN A 268 -25.49 3.40 0.05
C ASN A 268 -26.25 2.32 0.83
N VAL A 269 -25.81 1.07 0.78
CA VAL A 269 -26.61 -0.09 1.22
C VAL A 269 -25.87 -1.06 2.12
N ALA A 270 -24.54 -1.12 2.06
CA ALA A 270 -23.79 -2.10 2.83
C ALA A 270 -23.77 -1.69 4.31
N SER A 271 -24.22 -2.61 5.16
CA SER A 271 -24.05 -2.54 6.60
C SER A 271 -22.57 -2.55 7.00
N ARG A 272 -22.30 -2.18 8.25
CA ARG A 272 -20.93 -2.23 8.79
C ARG A 272 -20.34 -3.65 8.78
N GLY A 273 -21.16 -4.67 8.99
CA GLY A 273 -20.73 -6.07 8.97
C GLY A 273 -20.35 -6.55 7.57
N GLU A 274 -21.18 -6.23 6.56
CA GLU A 274 -20.90 -6.56 5.15
C GLU A 274 -19.64 -5.85 4.65
N ASN A 275 -19.47 -4.56 5.00
CA ASN A 275 -18.26 -3.82 4.64
C ASN A 275 -17.00 -4.48 5.25
N ARG A 276 -17.03 -4.84 6.54
CA ARG A 276 -15.91 -5.57 7.17
C ARG A 276 -15.62 -6.88 6.45
N SER A 277 -16.64 -7.69 6.18
CA SER A 277 -16.48 -8.96 5.46
C SER A 277 -15.87 -8.76 4.07
N LEU A 278 -16.30 -7.73 3.34
CA LEU A 278 -15.76 -7.43 2.02
C LEU A 278 -14.29 -6.98 2.08
N VAL A 279 -13.94 -6.13 3.03
CA VAL A 279 -12.53 -5.70 3.22
C VAL A 279 -11.65 -6.89 3.61
N LEU A 280 -12.13 -7.79 4.49
CA LEU A 280 -11.42 -9.03 4.80
C LEU A 280 -11.24 -9.90 3.55
N ALA A 281 -12.29 -10.07 2.74
CA ALA A 281 -12.23 -10.85 1.50
C ALA A 281 -11.17 -10.29 0.55
N LEU A 282 -11.13 -8.96 0.39
CA LEU A 282 -10.11 -8.29 -0.41
C LEU A 282 -8.70 -8.53 0.11
N LYS A 283 -8.47 -8.51 1.44
CA LYS A 283 -7.16 -8.80 2.04
C LYS A 283 -6.76 -10.27 1.89
N PHE A 284 -7.71 -11.20 1.94
CA PHE A 284 -7.45 -12.62 1.73
C PHE A 284 -7.05 -12.89 0.28
N ILE A 285 -7.81 -12.33 -0.67
CA ILE A 285 -7.47 -12.35 -2.10
C ILE A 285 -6.12 -11.67 -2.33
N GLU A 286 -5.84 -10.58 -1.63
CA GLU A 286 -4.54 -9.89 -1.68
C GLU A 286 -3.39 -10.82 -1.33
N THR A 287 -3.46 -11.49 -0.18
CA THR A 287 -2.42 -12.43 0.22
C THR A 287 -2.20 -13.55 -0.78
N ASP A 288 -3.28 -14.13 -1.31
CA ASP A 288 -3.19 -15.32 -2.15
C ASP A 288 -2.66 -15.00 -3.54
N ILE A 289 -3.14 -13.91 -4.18
CA ILE A 289 -2.61 -13.44 -5.46
C ILE A 289 -1.14 -13.03 -5.33
N LEU A 290 -0.75 -12.35 -4.25
CA LEU A 290 0.65 -11.99 -4.04
C LEU A 290 1.52 -13.23 -3.91
N ALA A 291 1.08 -14.25 -3.15
CA ALA A 291 1.80 -15.50 -3.00
C ALA A 291 1.99 -16.21 -4.35
N ASP A 292 0.92 -16.30 -5.14
CA ASP A 292 0.89 -17.01 -6.42
C ASP A 292 1.74 -16.30 -7.49
N LEU A 293 1.47 -15.01 -7.74
CA LEU A 293 2.07 -14.28 -8.86
C LEU A 293 3.53 -13.86 -8.62
N THR A 294 3.94 -13.70 -7.36
CA THR A 294 5.34 -13.33 -7.05
C THR A 294 6.21 -14.53 -6.70
N SER A 295 5.60 -15.72 -6.49
CA SER A 295 6.25 -16.92 -5.97
C SER A 295 7.02 -16.67 -4.65
N LYS A 296 6.64 -15.64 -3.91
CA LYS A 296 7.20 -15.26 -2.60
C LYS A 296 6.07 -15.28 -1.59
N ARG A 297 6.32 -15.88 -0.43
CA ARG A 297 5.37 -15.81 0.69
C ARG A 297 5.28 -14.36 1.20
N PRO A 298 4.10 -13.74 1.23
CA PRO A 298 3.92 -12.42 1.79
C PRO A 298 4.17 -12.42 3.29
N ILE A 299 4.63 -11.28 3.82
CA ILE A 299 4.58 -10.98 5.25
C ILE A 299 3.27 -10.25 5.53
N VAL A 300 2.54 -10.68 6.56
CA VAL A 300 1.28 -10.05 6.95
C VAL A 300 1.53 -9.12 8.14
N LEU A 301 1.14 -7.86 8.01
CA LEU A 301 1.21 -6.85 9.06
C LEU A 301 -0.20 -6.41 9.41
N LEU A 302 -0.61 -6.61 10.66
CA LEU A 302 -1.95 -6.30 11.15
C LEU A 302 -1.83 -5.20 12.19
N ASP A 303 -2.26 -3.97 11.85
CA ASP A 303 -2.10 -2.81 12.71
C ASP A 303 -3.38 -2.50 13.49
N ASP A 304 -3.46 -2.91 14.76
CA ASP A 304 -4.60 -2.65 15.67
C ASP A 304 -5.99 -3.01 15.07
N VAL A 305 -6.05 -3.94 14.11
CA VAL A 305 -7.29 -4.30 13.40
C VAL A 305 -8.18 -5.27 14.17
N PHE A 306 -7.64 -6.03 15.13
CA PHE A 306 -8.44 -7.01 15.88
C PHE A 306 -9.56 -6.35 16.68
N SER A 307 -9.33 -5.18 17.26
CA SER A 307 -10.36 -4.44 18.02
C SER A 307 -11.52 -3.96 17.16
N GLU A 308 -11.38 -3.94 15.83
CA GLU A 308 -12.41 -3.52 14.89
C GLU A 308 -13.26 -4.67 14.35
N LEU A 309 -12.93 -5.92 14.72
CA LEU A 309 -13.55 -7.14 14.23
C LEU A 309 -14.24 -7.90 15.38
N ASP A 310 -15.38 -8.50 15.08
CA ASP A 310 -16.03 -9.48 15.96
C ASP A 310 -15.27 -10.81 16.01
N ASP A 311 -15.57 -11.60 17.04
CA ASP A 311 -14.87 -12.85 17.36
C ASP A 311 -14.80 -13.84 16.19
N ASP A 312 -15.86 -13.95 15.40
CA ASP A 312 -15.90 -14.90 14.28
C ASP A 312 -14.98 -14.43 13.14
N ARG A 313 -14.99 -13.13 12.83
CA ARG A 313 -14.04 -12.54 11.87
C ARG A 313 -12.60 -12.61 12.36
N GLN A 314 -12.33 -12.43 13.66
CA GLN A 314 -10.98 -12.59 14.22
C GLN A 314 -10.45 -14.02 14.08
N LYS A 315 -11.31 -15.03 14.30
CA LYS A 315 -10.96 -16.45 14.09
C LYS A 315 -10.65 -16.73 12.62
N LEU A 316 -11.50 -16.26 11.70
CA LEU A 316 -11.28 -16.41 10.26
C LEU A 316 -9.97 -15.76 9.82
N LEU A 317 -9.71 -14.55 10.28
CA LEU A 317 -8.49 -13.81 10.00
C LEU A 317 -7.24 -14.55 10.50
N THR A 318 -7.29 -15.06 11.74
CA THR A 318 -6.18 -15.83 12.33
C THR A 318 -5.96 -17.14 11.57
N LYS A 319 -7.04 -17.84 11.21
CA LYS A 319 -6.99 -19.08 10.44
C LYS A 319 -6.39 -18.86 9.05
N HIS A 320 -6.86 -17.85 8.31
CA HIS A 320 -6.39 -17.58 6.95
C HIS A 320 -4.91 -17.18 6.93
N PHE A 321 -4.48 -16.33 7.87
CA PHE A 321 -3.09 -15.86 7.91
C PHE A 321 -2.12 -16.79 8.63
N SER A 322 -2.58 -17.88 9.25
CA SER A 322 -1.72 -18.89 9.89
C SER A 322 -0.68 -19.54 8.96
N LYS A 323 -0.93 -19.52 7.64
CA LYS A 323 0.00 -20.01 6.60
C LYS A 323 1.14 -19.03 6.29
N TYR A 324 1.05 -17.80 6.78
CA TYR A 324 2.01 -16.73 6.56
C TYR A 324 2.64 -16.26 7.89
N GLN A 325 3.81 -15.65 7.79
CA GLN A 325 4.39 -14.99 8.94
C GLN A 325 3.65 -13.67 9.21
N THR A 326 3.07 -13.55 10.40
CA THR A 326 2.15 -12.45 10.75
C THR A 326 2.68 -11.65 11.94
N ILE A 327 2.74 -10.32 11.81
CA ILE A 327 3.09 -9.41 12.91
C ILE A 327 1.86 -8.55 13.21
N ILE A 328 1.44 -8.55 14.46
CA ILE A 328 0.17 -8.01 14.95
C ILE A 328 0.48 -6.94 15.99
N THR A 329 -0.17 -5.79 15.91
CA THR A 329 -0.20 -4.82 17.00
C THR A 329 -1.56 -4.86 17.70
N SER A 330 -1.55 -4.68 19.01
CA SER A 330 -2.77 -4.50 19.78
C SER A 330 -2.56 -3.66 21.03
N THR A 331 -3.60 -2.96 21.44
CA THR A 331 -3.74 -2.38 22.77
C THR A 331 -4.24 -3.37 23.81
N ASN A 332 -4.91 -4.43 23.37
CA ASN A 332 -5.59 -5.40 24.22
C ASN A 332 -4.88 -6.76 24.17
N GLU A 333 -5.16 -7.62 25.14
CA GLU A 333 -4.76 -9.01 25.06
C GLU A 333 -5.56 -9.72 23.96
N ILE A 334 -4.85 -10.30 22.99
CA ILE A 334 -5.44 -11.13 21.94
C ILE A 334 -4.89 -12.53 22.11
N LYS A 335 -5.78 -13.53 22.03
CA LYS A 335 -5.38 -14.94 21.99
C LYS A 335 -5.04 -15.34 20.56
N VAL A 336 -3.75 -15.42 20.27
CA VAL A 336 -3.22 -15.95 19.01
C VAL A 336 -2.36 -17.16 19.33
N GLU A 337 -2.67 -18.30 18.70
CA GLU A 337 -1.90 -19.53 18.87
C GLU A 337 -0.46 -19.37 18.31
N ASP A 338 0.50 -20.07 18.93
CA ASP A 338 1.92 -20.08 18.53
C ASP A 338 2.54 -18.68 18.34
N CYS A 339 2.14 -17.71 19.17
CA CYS A 339 2.49 -16.31 19.02
C CYS A 339 3.60 -15.87 19.98
N LYS A 340 4.64 -15.23 19.43
CA LYS A 340 5.66 -14.55 20.23
C LYS A 340 5.13 -13.20 20.70
N ILE A 341 5.08 -12.96 22.00
CA ILE A 341 4.57 -11.71 22.57
C ILE A 341 5.74 -10.79 22.93
N THR A 342 5.63 -9.50 22.58
CA THR A 342 6.53 -8.43 23.00
C THR A 342 5.68 -7.27 23.48
N SER A 343 5.89 -6.84 24.72
CA SER A 343 5.18 -5.70 25.30
C SER A 343 6.04 -4.44 25.26
N LEU A 344 5.47 -3.35 24.79
CA LEU A 344 6.06 -2.02 24.83
C LEU A 344 5.51 -1.27 26.04
N GLU A 345 6.43 -0.67 26.79
CA GLU A 345 6.11 0.22 27.92
C GLU A 345 5.66 1.61 27.45
#